data_AF-A0A5F8H7X5-F1
#
_entry.id   AF-A0A5F8H7X5-F1
#
_cell.length_a   1.000
_cell.length_b   1.000
_cell.length_c   1.000
_cell.angle_alpha   90.00
_cell.angle_beta   90.00
_cell.angle_gamma   90.00
#
_symmetry.space_group_name_H-M   'P 1'
#
loop_
_entity.id
_entity.type
_entity.pdbx_description
1 polymer ?
#
loop_
_entity_poly.entity_id
_entity_poly.type
_entity_poly.pdbx_seq_one_letter_code
_entity_poly.pdbx_strand_id
1 'polypeptide(L)'
;MKRSLLFCGLLAGLCGTILVTAQYGDEDEDEGRILVDNKCKCVRVTSRLVPSKDNPEEKVVERNIRLIVPLRNRENISDPTSPVRTRFVYRLSDLCKKCDPTELELNNEVVTATQSNNCDDTSETCYTYDRNKCYTSTAALYLEGETRLVTTALTPESCYND
;
A
#
# COMPACT_ATOMS: atom_id res chain seq x y z
N MET A 1 39.66 33.91 34.00
CA MET A 1 39.74 33.14 32.73
C MET A 1 39.07 31.77 32.77
N LYS A 2 39.05 31.02 33.90
CA LYS A 2 38.45 29.67 33.97
C LYS A 2 36.92 29.60 33.80
N ARG A 3 36.16 30.61 34.24
CA ARG A 3 34.68 30.63 34.10
C ARG A 3 34.21 30.81 32.65
N SER A 4 34.89 31.66 31.86
CA SER A 4 34.51 31.92 30.45
C SER A 4 34.67 30.69 29.55
N LEU A 5 35.71 29.89 29.78
CA LEU A 5 35.95 28.64 29.04
C LEU A 5 34.91 27.55 29.35
N LEU A 6 34.47 27.47 30.62
CA LEU A 6 33.40 26.56 31.03
C LEU A 6 32.05 26.97 30.40
N PHE A 7 31.75 28.27 30.31
CA PHE A 7 30.55 28.75 29.64
C PHE A 7 30.57 28.52 28.12
N CYS A 8 31.72 28.68 27.45
CA CYS A 8 31.84 28.35 26.02
C CYS A 8 31.67 26.85 25.74
N GLY A 9 32.23 25.98 26.59
CA GLY A 9 32.04 24.53 26.44
C GLY A 9 30.58 24.09 26.61
N LEU A 10 29.86 24.71 27.54
CA LEU A 10 28.44 24.45 27.79
C LEU A 10 27.55 24.97 26.64
N LEU A 11 27.86 26.16 26.10
CA LEU A 11 27.15 26.73 24.95
C LEU A 11 27.40 25.94 23.67
N ALA A 12 28.63 25.48 23.43
CA ALA A 12 28.96 24.65 22.28
C ALA A 12 28.29 23.26 22.37
N GLY A 13 28.17 22.68 23.57
CA GLY A 13 27.41 21.46 23.80
C GLY A 13 25.92 21.63 23.53
N LEU A 14 25.31 22.72 24.02
CA LEU A 14 23.89 23.05 23.77
C LEU A 14 23.61 23.36 22.30
N CYS A 15 24.48 24.10 21.61
CA CYS A 15 24.33 24.34 20.17
C CYS A 15 24.52 23.06 19.35
N GLY A 16 25.45 22.19 19.76
CA GLY A 16 25.68 20.89 19.12
C GLY A 16 24.47 19.96 19.25
N THR A 17 23.84 19.89 20.43
CA THR A 17 22.65 19.04 20.61
C THR A 17 21.43 19.58 19.86
N ILE A 18 21.22 20.91 19.82
CA ILE A 18 20.12 21.53 19.07
C ILE A 18 20.27 21.29 17.55
N LEU A 19 21.49 21.40 17.01
CA LEU A 19 21.76 21.16 15.60
C LEU A 19 21.60 19.68 15.22
N VAL A 20 22.04 18.76 16.09
CA VAL A 20 21.90 17.31 15.85
C VAL A 20 20.44 16.87 15.94
N THR A 21 19.63 17.42 16.85
CA THR A 21 18.18 17.10 16.90
C THR A 21 17.38 17.70 15.75
N ALA A 22 17.87 18.78 15.12
CA ALA A 22 17.24 19.36 13.93
C ALA A 22 17.57 18.60 12.64
N GLN A 23 18.65 17.81 12.61
CA GLN A 23 19.07 17.04 11.43
C GLN A 23 18.62 15.57 11.48
N TYR A 24 18.36 15.01 12.67
CA TYR A 24 17.87 13.63 12.84
C TYR A 24 16.34 13.50 12.89
N GLY A 25 15.60 14.59 12.72
CA GLY A 25 14.14 14.61 12.82
C GLY A 25 13.37 14.26 11.54
N ASP A 26 14.01 14.31 10.36
CA ASP A 26 13.32 14.33 9.07
C ASP A 26 13.83 13.26 8.06
N GLU A 27 14.47 12.19 8.51
CA GLU A 27 14.84 11.07 7.60
C GLU A 27 13.61 10.34 7.01
N ASP A 28 12.41 10.58 7.53
CA ASP A 28 11.14 10.05 6.99
C ASP A 28 10.51 10.93 5.88
N GLU A 29 11.04 12.12 5.59
CA GLU A 29 10.40 13.04 4.64
C GLU A 29 10.71 12.72 3.15
N ASP A 30 11.78 12.00 2.85
CA ASP A 30 12.25 11.83 1.47
C ASP A 30 11.38 10.88 0.62
N GLU A 31 10.80 9.82 1.21
CA GLU A 31 9.97 8.85 0.46
C GLU A 31 8.44 9.15 0.47
N GLY A 32 7.99 10.05 1.35
CA GLY A 32 6.59 10.40 1.52
C GLY A 32 5.71 9.28 2.11
N ARG A 33 4.65 9.64 2.83
CA ARG A 33 3.74 8.67 3.47
C ARG A 33 2.95 7.90 2.43
N ILE A 34 2.89 6.58 2.56
CA ILE A 34 2.02 5.72 1.77
C ILE A 34 0.57 5.93 2.22
N LEU A 35 -0.28 6.36 1.28
CA LEU A 35 -1.72 6.52 1.50
C LEU A 35 -2.50 5.27 1.04
N VAL A 36 -2.05 4.65 -0.05
CA VAL A 36 -2.67 3.47 -0.65
C VAL A 36 -1.59 2.52 -1.16
N ASP A 37 -1.73 1.23 -0.85
CA ASP A 37 -0.95 0.14 -1.44
C ASP A 37 -1.89 -1.00 -1.86
N ASN A 38 -2.57 -0.81 -3.00
CA ASN A 38 -3.58 -1.74 -3.49
C ASN A 38 -2.92 -2.85 -4.34
N LYS A 39 -2.90 -4.08 -3.83
CA LYS A 39 -2.32 -5.26 -4.52
C LYS A 39 -3.19 -5.82 -5.64
N CYS A 40 -4.50 -5.66 -5.54
CA CYS A 40 -5.49 -6.16 -6.50
C CYS A 40 -5.40 -5.45 -7.86
N LYS A 41 -5.21 -4.12 -7.85
CA LYS A 41 -5.07 -3.25 -9.03
C LYS A 41 -3.63 -2.76 -9.25
N CYS A 42 -2.69 -3.19 -8.41
CA CYS A 42 -1.27 -2.80 -8.41
C CYS A 42 -1.06 -1.27 -8.45
N VAL A 43 -1.69 -0.57 -7.51
CA VAL A 43 -1.61 0.90 -7.40
C VAL A 43 -0.97 1.29 -6.08
N ARG A 44 -0.01 2.21 -6.14
CA ARG A 44 0.58 2.84 -4.97
C ARG A 44 0.39 4.34 -5.01
N VAL A 45 -0.13 4.90 -3.94
CA VAL A 45 -0.28 6.35 -3.78
C VAL A 45 0.53 6.78 -2.57
N THR A 46 1.46 7.71 -2.77
CA THR A 46 2.21 8.35 -1.69
C THR A 46 1.93 9.84 -1.66
N SER A 47 2.13 10.46 -0.51
CA SER A 47 1.94 11.90 -0.33
C SER A 47 3.03 12.47 0.57
N ARG A 48 3.54 13.64 0.21
CA ARG A 48 4.51 14.38 1.02
C ARG A 48 4.21 15.88 0.97
N LEU A 49 4.62 16.59 2.02
CA LEU A 49 4.60 18.04 2.06
C LEU A 49 5.98 18.53 1.62
N VAL A 50 6.04 19.32 0.57
CA VAL A 50 7.30 19.93 0.10
C VAL A 50 7.20 21.45 0.19
N PRO A 51 8.30 22.16 0.51
CA PRO A 51 8.31 23.61 0.38
C PRO A 51 7.97 24.04 -1.05
N SER A 52 7.18 25.10 -1.20
CA SER A 52 6.89 25.65 -2.53
C SER A 52 8.18 26.22 -3.15
N LYS A 53 8.37 25.98 -4.45
CA LYS A 53 9.50 26.55 -5.19
C LYS A 53 9.38 28.06 -5.34
N ASP A 54 8.16 28.58 -5.31
CA ASP A 54 7.86 29.99 -5.56
C ASP A 54 7.79 30.82 -4.27
N ASN A 55 7.36 30.21 -3.16
CA ASN A 55 7.24 30.88 -1.85
C ASN A 55 7.73 29.95 -0.72
N PRO A 56 8.91 30.21 -0.10
CA PRO A 56 9.44 29.39 0.99
C PRO A 56 8.55 29.32 2.25
N GLU A 57 7.62 30.25 2.43
CA GLU A 57 6.67 30.25 3.56
C GLU A 57 5.47 29.31 3.33
N GLU A 58 5.29 28.81 2.11
CA GLU A 58 4.20 27.92 1.73
C GLU A 58 4.69 26.47 1.56
N LYS A 59 3.83 25.52 1.93
CA LYS A 59 4.03 24.09 1.68
C LYS A 59 3.02 23.59 0.64
N VAL A 60 3.50 22.79 -0.30
CA VAL A 60 2.72 22.11 -1.34
C VAL A 60 2.55 20.65 -0.97
N VAL A 61 1.34 20.12 -1.14
CA VAL A 61 1.06 18.69 -1.00
C VAL A 61 1.35 18.01 -2.33
N GLU A 62 2.48 17.31 -2.43
CA GLU A 62 2.75 16.42 -3.54
C GLU A 62 2.09 15.06 -3.32
N ARG A 63 1.40 14.57 -4.36
CA ARG A 63 0.78 13.25 -4.38
C ARG A 63 1.27 12.46 -5.58
N ASN A 64 2.02 11.39 -5.32
CA ASN A 64 2.56 10.52 -6.36
C ASN A 64 1.66 9.29 -6.52
N ILE A 65 1.26 8.99 -7.75
CA ILE A 65 0.42 7.83 -8.08
C ILE A 65 1.20 6.94 -9.04
N ARG A 66 1.54 5.74 -8.60
CA ARG A 66 2.20 4.71 -9.41
C ARG A 66 1.22 3.61 -9.76
N LEU A 67 1.04 3.35 -11.05
CA LEU A 67 0.17 2.32 -11.60
C LEU A 67 1.02 1.31 -12.38
N ILE A 68 0.84 0.01 -12.14
CA ILE A 68 1.45 -1.04 -12.96
C ILE A 68 0.34 -1.73 -13.76
N VAL A 69 0.43 -1.65 -15.09
CA VAL A 69 -0.59 -2.19 -16.00
C VAL A 69 -0.15 -3.56 -16.53
N PRO A 70 -0.85 -4.65 -16.18
CA PRO A 70 -0.50 -6.00 -16.64
C PRO A 70 -1.06 -6.26 -18.05
N LEU A 71 -0.20 -6.15 -19.06
CA LEU A 71 -0.60 -6.22 -20.48
C LEU A 71 -1.06 -7.61 -20.96
N ARG A 72 -0.87 -8.66 -20.15
CA ARG A 72 -1.20 -10.05 -20.51
C ARG A 72 -2.23 -10.69 -19.58
N ASN A 73 -2.70 -9.97 -18.56
CA ASN A 73 -3.66 -10.52 -17.62
C ASN A 73 -5.06 -10.57 -18.23
N ARG A 74 -5.84 -11.54 -17.76
CA ARG A 74 -7.21 -11.76 -18.25
C ARG A 74 -8.21 -10.84 -17.57
N GLU A 75 -9.42 -10.74 -18.12
CA GLU A 75 -10.51 -9.99 -17.50
C GLU A 75 -10.89 -10.58 -16.13
N ASN A 76 -11.02 -11.91 -16.05
CA ASN A 76 -11.14 -12.64 -14.81
C ASN A 76 -9.83 -13.41 -14.56
N ILE A 77 -9.00 -12.93 -13.64
CA ILE A 77 -7.68 -13.53 -13.38
C ILE A 77 -7.76 -14.96 -12.82
N SER A 78 -8.89 -15.37 -12.25
CA SER A 78 -9.10 -16.75 -11.77
C SER A 78 -9.57 -17.69 -12.89
N ASP A 79 -10.04 -17.14 -14.01
CA ASP A 79 -10.47 -17.90 -15.18
C ASP A 79 -9.47 -17.74 -16.34
N PRO A 80 -8.63 -18.77 -16.60
CA PRO A 80 -7.63 -18.70 -17.66
C PRO A 80 -8.22 -18.65 -19.07
N THR A 81 -9.52 -18.94 -19.23
CA THR A 81 -10.22 -18.90 -20.52
C THR A 81 -10.77 -17.50 -20.86
N SER A 82 -10.84 -16.61 -19.87
CA SER A 82 -11.33 -15.24 -20.09
C SER A 82 -10.41 -14.44 -21.03
N PRO A 83 -10.95 -13.48 -21.80
CA PRO A 83 -10.15 -12.72 -22.76
C PRO A 83 -9.09 -11.87 -22.06
N VAL A 84 -8.07 -11.44 -22.81
CA VAL A 84 -7.06 -10.51 -22.30
C VAL A 84 -7.72 -9.16 -22.00
N ARG A 85 -7.46 -8.61 -20.82
CA ARG A 85 -8.00 -7.31 -20.41
C ARG A 85 -7.33 -6.19 -21.20
N THR A 86 -8.13 -5.36 -21.85
CA THR A 86 -7.66 -4.18 -22.62
C THR A 86 -8.03 -2.85 -21.97
N ARG A 87 -8.97 -2.85 -21.01
CA ARG A 87 -9.45 -1.65 -20.33
C ARG A 87 -9.22 -1.72 -18.82
N PHE A 88 -8.56 -0.69 -18.30
CA PHE A 88 -8.21 -0.55 -16.88
C PHE A 88 -8.82 0.74 -16.36
N VAL A 89 -9.64 0.65 -15.30
CA VAL A 89 -10.34 1.81 -14.71
C VAL A 89 -9.96 1.91 -13.24
N TYR A 90 -9.36 3.03 -12.88
CA TYR A 90 -8.90 3.31 -11.53
C TYR A 90 -9.70 4.48 -10.97
N ARG A 91 -10.55 4.21 -9.97
CA ARG A 91 -11.27 5.26 -9.22
C ARG A 91 -10.57 5.45 -7.90
N LEU A 92 -10.15 6.68 -7.59
CA LEU A 92 -9.43 6.97 -6.36
C LEU A 92 -10.27 6.67 -5.12
N SER A 93 -11.60 6.88 -5.18
CA SER A 93 -12.55 6.49 -4.13
C SER A 93 -12.47 5.01 -3.78
N ASP A 94 -12.37 4.16 -4.79
CA ASP A 94 -12.37 2.70 -4.62
C ASP A 94 -11.01 2.22 -4.11
N LEU A 95 -9.94 2.90 -4.50
CA LEU A 95 -8.57 2.61 -4.07
C LEU A 95 -8.30 3.04 -2.63
N CYS A 96 -8.93 4.13 -2.17
CA CYS A 96 -8.73 4.70 -0.83
C CYS A 96 -9.73 4.18 0.21
N LYS A 97 -10.69 3.32 -0.16
CA LYS A 97 -11.66 2.77 0.79
C LYS A 97 -10.93 1.93 1.86
N LYS A 98 -11.34 2.07 3.11
CA LYS A 98 -10.87 1.26 4.24
C LYS A 98 -12.03 0.45 4.78
N CYS A 99 -12.02 -0.84 4.45
CA CYS A 99 -13.11 -1.75 4.82
C CYS A 99 -12.79 -2.56 6.08
N ASP A 100 -11.54 -2.54 6.53
CA ASP A 100 -11.18 -3.19 7.78
C ASP A 100 -11.78 -2.40 8.97
N PRO A 101 -12.51 -3.07 9.86
CA PRO A 101 -13.01 -2.44 11.07
C PRO A 101 -11.84 -1.98 11.95
N THR A 102 -12.07 -0.94 12.72
CA THR A 102 -11.08 -0.40 13.66
C THR A 102 -11.70 -0.23 15.03
N GLU A 103 -10.88 -0.39 16.06
CA GLU A 103 -11.29 -0.19 17.44
C GLU A 103 -11.04 1.26 17.86
N LEU A 104 -12.04 1.86 18.48
CA LEU A 104 -12.01 3.23 18.99
C LEU A 104 -12.31 3.22 20.48
N GLU A 105 -11.53 3.94 21.28
CA GLU A 105 -11.81 4.12 22.69
C GLU A 105 -12.66 5.37 22.92
N LEU A 106 -13.84 5.21 23.51
CA LEU A 106 -14.75 6.29 23.86
C LEU A 106 -15.07 6.20 25.36
N ASN A 107 -14.62 7.18 26.14
CA ASN A 107 -14.95 7.32 27.57
C ASN A 107 -14.82 6.00 28.36
N ASN A 108 -13.70 5.27 28.16
CA ASN A 108 -13.35 3.98 28.76
C ASN A 108 -14.05 2.73 28.17
N GLU A 109 -14.71 2.83 27.03
CA GLU A 109 -15.25 1.68 26.29
C GLU A 109 -14.56 1.54 24.93
N VAL A 110 -14.20 0.32 24.55
CA VAL A 110 -13.64 0.02 23.23
C VAL A 110 -14.77 -0.41 22.31
N VAL A 111 -15.02 0.37 21.26
CA VAL A 111 -16.06 0.11 20.27
C VAL A 111 -15.45 -0.19 18.91
N THR A 112 -16.00 -1.17 18.19
CA THR A 112 -15.61 -1.46 16.81
C THR A 112 -16.39 -0.56 15.85
N ALA A 113 -15.69 0.18 15.00
CA ALA A 113 -16.25 1.08 14.02
C ALA A 113 -15.82 0.72 12.59
N THR A 114 -16.70 0.97 11.62
CA THR A 114 -16.37 0.91 10.20
C THR A 114 -15.86 2.26 9.74
N GLN A 115 -14.89 2.27 8.80
CA GLN A 115 -14.27 3.50 8.29
C GLN A 115 -14.75 3.90 6.89
N SER A 116 -15.68 3.16 6.30
CA SER A 116 -16.15 3.37 4.93
C SER A 116 -17.62 2.99 4.80
N ASN A 117 -18.34 3.74 3.97
CA ASN A 117 -19.77 3.53 3.72
C ASN A 117 -20.03 2.47 2.63
N ASN A 118 -19.04 2.16 1.79
CA ASN A 118 -19.20 1.33 0.58
C ASN A 118 -18.21 0.17 0.58
N CYS A 119 -18.42 -0.78 1.48
CA CYS A 119 -17.64 -2.02 1.57
C CYS A 119 -18.45 -3.27 1.22
N ASP A 120 -19.63 -3.08 0.62
CA ASP A 120 -20.51 -4.17 0.22
C ASP A 120 -19.79 -5.10 -0.78
N ASP A 121 -19.93 -6.41 -0.57
CA ASP A 121 -19.18 -7.57 -1.11
C ASP A 121 -19.24 -7.76 -2.63
N THR A 122 -19.30 -6.67 -3.41
CA THR A 122 -19.01 -6.72 -4.83
C THR A 122 -17.53 -7.03 -4.99
N SER A 123 -17.21 -8.33 -5.12
CA SER A 123 -15.88 -8.85 -5.39
C SER A 123 -15.12 -7.92 -6.34
N GLU A 124 -14.17 -7.15 -5.78
CA GLU A 124 -13.46 -6.16 -6.56
C GLU A 124 -12.67 -6.90 -7.64
N THR A 125 -12.93 -6.57 -8.91
CA THR A 125 -12.23 -7.26 -9.99
C THR A 125 -10.75 -6.87 -9.96
N CYS A 126 -9.90 -7.85 -9.65
CA CYS A 126 -8.45 -7.65 -9.63
C CYS A 126 -7.84 -7.68 -11.03
N TYR A 127 -6.81 -6.86 -11.20
CA TYR A 127 -6.03 -6.77 -12.43
C TYR A 127 -4.75 -7.59 -12.33
N THR A 128 -4.21 -7.74 -11.12
CA THR A 128 -2.98 -8.48 -10.83
C THR A 128 -3.23 -9.57 -9.80
N TYR A 129 -2.41 -10.62 -9.86
CA TYR A 129 -2.32 -11.62 -8.79
C TYR A 129 -1.61 -11.01 -7.57
N ASP A 130 -2.07 -11.39 -6.38
CA ASP A 130 -1.34 -11.15 -5.14
C ASP A 130 -0.29 -12.25 -4.94
N ARG A 131 0.97 -11.86 -4.76
CA ARG A 131 2.09 -12.80 -4.56
C ARG A 131 1.90 -13.69 -3.33
N ASN A 132 1.15 -13.22 -2.34
CA ASN A 132 0.95 -13.93 -1.08
C ASN A 132 -0.36 -14.75 -1.07
N LYS A 133 -1.09 -14.82 -2.18
CA LYS A 133 -2.34 -15.60 -2.27
C LYS A 133 -2.23 -16.68 -3.34
N CYS A 134 -2.68 -17.88 -3.00
CA CYS A 134 -2.81 -18.96 -3.95
C CYS A 134 -4.02 -18.75 -4.87
N TYR A 135 -3.80 -18.80 -6.18
CA TYR A 135 -4.86 -18.81 -7.19
C TYR A 135 -4.87 -20.16 -7.90
N THR A 136 -6.05 -20.77 -8.01
CA THR A 136 -6.23 -22.08 -8.64
C THR A 136 -7.33 -22.04 -9.69
N SER A 137 -7.31 -23.02 -10.59
CA SER A 137 -8.36 -23.26 -11.57
C SER A 137 -8.62 -24.75 -11.71
N THR A 138 -9.80 -25.13 -12.19
CA THR A 138 -10.18 -26.52 -12.40
C THR A 138 -10.01 -26.88 -13.87
N ALA A 139 -9.26 -27.96 -14.14
CA ALA A 139 -9.09 -28.50 -15.47
C ALA A 139 -9.72 -29.91 -15.55
N ALA A 140 -10.43 -30.19 -16.64
CA ALA A 140 -10.91 -31.53 -16.93
C ALA A 140 -9.81 -32.31 -17.67
N LEU A 141 -9.33 -33.40 -17.08
CA LEU A 141 -8.37 -34.32 -17.69
C LEU A 141 -9.02 -35.67 -17.95
N TYR A 142 -8.69 -36.28 -19.09
CA TYR A 142 -9.15 -37.63 -19.43
C TYR A 142 -8.08 -38.65 -19.05
N LEU A 143 -8.41 -39.56 -18.12
CA LEU A 143 -7.50 -40.56 -17.57
C LEU A 143 -8.24 -41.91 -17.45
N GLU A 144 -7.66 -42.97 -18.00
CA GLU A 144 -8.17 -44.36 -17.85
C GLU A 144 -9.64 -44.57 -18.29
N GLY A 145 -10.12 -43.78 -19.25
CA GLY A 145 -11.50 -43.88 -19.74
C GLY A 145 -12.49 -42.91 -19.07
N GLU A 146 -12.06 -42.19 -18.03
CA GLU A 146 -12.88 -41.29 -17.22
C GLU A 146 -12.39 -39.83 -17.30
N THR A 147 -13.32 -38.87 -17.33
CA THR A 147 -12.99 -37.45 -17.18
C THR A 147 -12.93 -37.09 -15.70
N ARG A 148 -11.76 -36.67 -15.21
CA ARG A 148 -11.55 -36.21 -13.83
C ARG A 148 -11.33 -34.71 -13.81
N LEU A 149 -11.97 -34.04 -12.86
CA LEU A 149 -11.72 -32.63 -12.56
C LEU A 149 -10.53 -32.54 -11.61
N VAL A 150 -9.45 -31.89 -12.05
CA VAL A 150 -8.25 -31.69 -11.25
C VAL A 150 -8.06 -30.21 -10.96
N THR A 151 -7.57 -29.91 -9.76
CA THR A 151 -7.19 -28.55 -9.38
C THR A 151 -5.78 -28.26 -9.87
N THR A 152 -5.61 -27.13 -10.55
CA THR A 152 -4.34 -26.64 -11.11
C THR A 152 -3.98 -25.31 -10.46
N ALA A 153 -2.70 -25.11 -10.15
CA ALA A 153 -2.22 -23.85 -9.60
C ALA A 153 -1.93 -22.83 -10.72
N LEU A 154 -2.50 -21.63 -10.62
CA LEU A 154 -2.18 -20.49 -11.49
C LEU A 154 -0.95 -19.73 -10.97
N THR A 155 -0.74 -19.70 -9.65
CA THR A 155 0.42 -19.09 -8.98
C THR A 155 1.16 -20.13 -8.12
N PRO A 156 2.01 -20.99 -8.73
CA PRO A 156 2.55 -22.16 -8.04
C PRO A 156 3.40 -21.82 -6.81
N GLU A 157 4.16 -20.72 -6.83
CA GLU A 157 5.01 -20.31 -5.70
C GLU A 157 4.23 -20.04 -4.40
N SER A 158 2.97 -19.63 -4.51
CA SER A 158 2.11 -19.28 -3.36
C SER A 158 1.16 -20.40 -2.94
N CYS A 159 1.22 -21.57 -3.59
CA CYS A 159 0.23 -22.64 -3.46
C CYS A 159 0.79 -23.92 -2.80
N TYR A 160 1.93 -23.84 -2.15
CA TYR A 160 2.44 -24.94 -1.33
C TYR A 160 1.64 -25.03 -0.03
N ASN A 161 1.26 -26.25 0.37
CA ASN A 161 0.71 -26.50 1.70
C ASN A 161 1.90 -26.61 2.66
N ASP A 162 1.87 -25.86 3.76
CA ASP A 162 2.82 -25.97 4.87
C ASP A 162 2.61 -27.27 5.68
#